data_AF-A0AAQ4CU44-F1
#
_entry.id   AF-A0AAQ4CU44-F1
#
_cell.length_a   1.000
_cell.length_b   1.000
_cell.length_c   1.000
_cell.angle_alpha   90.00
_cell.angle_beta   90.00
_cell.angle_gamma   90.00
#
_symmetry.space_group_name_H-M   'P 1'
#
loop_
_entity.id
_entity.type
_entity.pdbx_description
1 polymer ?
#
loop_
_entity_poly.entity_id
_entity_poly.type
_entity_poly.pdbx_seq_one_letter_code
_entity_poly.pdbx_strand_id
1 'polypeptide(L)'
;MLNVIVNGSHRKSYNFPFRYFFRIIIKPENLYRRQGTHIEILLDTSESMWYSEIPPEYASYGTNCKVIDGGEICEYPEWVFKYVKPPKIQQALEALKRILEYIPADNYVSIYTFSDAIKPLVIMSSPSYALSQLNNVQRGAQETHLYRALNLINDADEIIVITDGTPTDSPLYVKKFSGRVIFVGVGRYYNENILKALSDQTNGILHHVDNLDELFKIFTESVKEYIGAQKVKVFLSSEFPVNLINYYDNPINLGTLEGLVRIYGYIDLPPNFNGKLLEIRVKYNILNKEEEIDKELYITTANNKDDFIKNIDQDIIAEGIWYYNLRNLSISNFDQTIKIMQNIAESTRKMDLLEYTRRLAESKDDTKRLNSEVTRRLRG
;
A
#
# COMPACT_ATOMS: atom_id res chain seq x y z
N MET A 1 -17.97 11.28 -11.63
CA MET A 1 -17.21 12.53 -11.43
C MET A 1 -16.58 12.47 -10.04
N LEU A 2 -15.40 13.05 -9.84
CA LEU A 2 -14.76 13.13 -8.53
C LEU A 2 -15.07 14.47 -7.87
N ASN A 3 -15.19 14.48 -6.55
CA ASN A 3 -15.25 15.69 -5.75
C ASN A 3 -13.94 15.85 -4.97
N VAL A 4 -13.32 17.03 -5.09
CA VAL A 4 -12.05 17.38 -4.46
C VAL A 4 -12.28 18.52 -3.47
N ILE A 5 -12.03 18.26 -2.19
CA ILE A 5 -12.14 19.23 -1.10
C ILE A 5 -10.75 19.49 -0.56
N VAL A 6 -10.34 20.76 -0.53
CA VAL A 6 -9.04 21.18 0.00
C VAL A 6 -9.29 22.01 1.26
N ASN A 7 -8.65 21.60 2.36
CA ASN A 7 -8.69 22.31 3.62
C ASN A 7 -7.26 22.58 4.10
N GLY A 8 -7.08 23.63 4.90
CA GLY A 8 -5.81 23.84 5.57
C GLY A 8 -5.97 24.46 6.94
N SER A 9 -4.92 24.31 7.76
CA SER A 9 -4.97 24.56 9.19
C SER A 9 -5.09 26.04 9.55
N HIS A 10 -4.79 26.94 8.62
CA HIS A 10 -4.89 28.38 8.84
C HIS A 10 -5.64 29.02 7.68
N ARG A 11 -6.48 30.01 7.97
CA ARG A 11 -7.01 30.93 6.92
C ARG A 11 -6.19 32.21 6.82
N LYS A 12 -5.37 32.48 7.83
CA LYS A 12 -4.57 33.69 7.96
C LYS A 12 -3.09 33.38 8.23
N SER A 13 -2.19 34.14 7.62
CA SER A 13 -0.77 34.22 8.01
C SER A 13 -0.58 35.31 9.07
N TYR A 14 0.59 35.32 9.72
CA TYR A 14 0.91 36.34 10.72
C TYR A 14 2.40 36.71 10.69
N ASN A 15 2.85 37.55 11.62
CA ASN A 15 4.18 38.15 11.61
C ASN A 15 5.34 37.23 12.04
N PHE A 16 5.11 35.93 12.14
CA PHE A 16 6.13 34.91 12.41
C PHE A 16 5.93 33.69 11.47
N PRO A 17 6.99 32.93 11.18
CA PRO A 17 6.88 31.75 10.33
C PRO A 17 6.16 30.62 11.07
N PHE A 18 5.38 29.82 10.36
CA PHE A 18 4.68 28.68 10.95
C PHE A 18 4.46 27.56 9.94
N ARG A 19 4.19 26.36 10.44
CA ARG A 19 3.85 25.21 9.62
C ARG A 19 2.37 25.20 9.27
N TYR A 20 2.07 25.31 7.98
CA TYR A 20 0.73 25.18 7.44
C TYR A 20 0.45 23.73 7.08
N PHE A 21 -0.49 23.09 7.77
CA PHE A 21 -0.94 21.74 7.41
C PHE A 21 -2.10 21.84 6.43
N PHE A 22 -2.14 20.97 5.43
CA PHE A 22 -3.26 20.85 4.51
C PHE A 22 -3.76 19.42 4.42
N ARG A 23 -5.04 19.30 4.09
CA ARG A 23 -5.73 18.03 3.82
C ARG A 23 -6.54 18.16 2.54
N ILE A 24 -6.25 17.30 1.57
CA ILE A 24 -7.02 17.13 0.35
C ILE A 24 -7.85 15.86 0.50
N ILE A 25 -9.16 15.96 0.31
CA ILE A 25 -10.09 14.83 0.31
C ILE A 25 -10.60 14.65 -1.11
N ILE A 26 -10.41 13.47 -1.66
CA ILE A 26 -10.92 13.08 -2.97
C ILE A 26 -11.93 11.97 -2.75
N LYS A 27 -13.15 12.12 -3.25
CA LYS A 27 -14.16 11.07 -3.18
C LYS A 27 -14.95 10.97 -4.48
N PRO A 28 -15.39 9.77 -4.86
CA PRO A 28 -16.28 9.62 -6.00
C PRO A 28 -17.69 10.06 -5.65
N GLU A 29 -18.35 10.74 -6.58
CA GLU A 29 -19.78 11.08 -6.45
C GLU A 29 -20.69 9.93 -6.93
N ASN A 30 -20.19 9.16 -7.90
CA ASN A 30 -20.86 7.99 -8.45
C ASN A 30 -19.83 6.87 -8.60
N LEU A 31 -20.29 5.64 -8.45
CA LEU A 31 -19.49 4.45 -8.74
C LEU A 31 -20.00 3.80 -10.02
N TYR A 32 -19.08 3.23 -10.77
CA TYR A 32 -19.31 2.53 -12.03
C TYR A 32 -18.69 1.16 -11.94
N ARG A 33 -19.24 0.20 -12.68
CA ARG A 33 -18.63 -1.11 -12.79
C ARG A 33 -17.23 -0.96 -13.41
N ARG A 34 -16.24 -1.61 -12.81
CA ARG A 34 -14.84 -1.67 -13.27
C ARG A 34 -14.80 -2.44 -14.59
N GLN A 35 -14.23 -1.83 -15.63
CA GLN A 35 -14.09 -2.43 -16.96
C GLN A 35 -12.71 -2.11 -17.53
N GLY A 36 -12.19 -2.98 -18.40
CA GLY A 36 -10.93 -2.78 -19.10
C GLY A 36 -9.71 -2.61 -18.19
N THR A 37 -9.81 -3.03 -16.93
CA THR A 37 -8.72 -2.91 -15.95
C THR A 37 -7.68 -3.97 -16.23
N HIS A 38 -6.41 -3.59 -16.21
CA HIS A 38 -5.29 -4.51 -16.23
C HIS A 38 -4.84 -4.82 -14.79
N ILE A 39 -4.95 -6.08 -14.39
CA ILE A 39 -4.48 -6.60 -13.10
C ILE A 39 -3.24 -7.44 -13.36
N GLU A 40 -2.15 -7.13 -12.67
CA GLU A 40 -0.90 -7.86 -12.78
C GLU A 40 -0.59 -8.58 -11.46
N ILE A 41 -0.21 -9.85 -11.57
CA ILE A 41 0.13 -10.69 -10.43
C ILE A 41 1.58 -11.13 -10.59
N LEU A 42 2.43 -10.76 -9.64
CA LEU A 42 3.76 -11.34 -9.45
C LEU A 42 3.69 -12.40 -8.37
N LEU A 43 3.90 -13.64 -8.78
CA LEU A 43 3.93 -14.79 -7.89
C LEU A 43 5.38 -15.24 -7.70
N ASP A 44 5.85 -15.17 -6.46
CA ASP A 44 7.11 -15.79 -6.10
C ASP A 44 7.00 -17.31 -6.26
N THR A 45 8.00 -17.89 -6.90
CA THR A 45 8.10 -19.33 -7.17
C THR A 45 9.44 -19.90 -6.72
N SER A 46 10.21 -19.13 -5.93
CA SER A 46 11.45 -19.56 -5.30
C SER A 46 11.25 -20.84 -4.49
N GLU A 47 12.34 -21.56 -4.22
CA GLU A 47 12.28 -22.88 -3.58
C GLU A 47 11.49 -22.86 -2.26
N SER A 48 11.57 -21.79 -1.45
CA SER A 48 10.83 -21.62 -0.18
C SER A 48 9.32 -21.73 -0.33
N MET A 49 8.76 -21.23 -1.44
CA MET A 49 7.31 -21.28 -1.71
C MET A 49 6.79 -22.72 -1.89
N TRP A 50 7.66 -23.66 -2.26
CA TRP A 50 7.29 -25.06 -2.55
C TRP A 50 7.35 -25.98 -1.36
N TYR A 51 7.80 -25.48 -0.20
CA TYR A 51 7.88 -26.27 1.01
C TYR A 51 6.69 -26.02 1.94
N SER A 52 6.31 -27.10 2.60
CA SER A 52 5.30 -27.06 3.64
C SER A 52 5.93 -26.74 4.99
N GLU A 53 5.26 -25.90 5.78
CA GLU A 53 5.70 -25.61 7.15
C GLU A 53 5.32 -26.75 8.09
N ILE A 54 6.33 -27.33 8.74
CA ILE A 54 6.18 -28.51 9.59
C ILE A 54 5.90 -28.07 11.03
N PRO A 55 4.85 -28.61 11.67
CA PRO A 55 4.59 -28.28 13.06
C PRO A 55 5.79 -28.65 13.96
N PRO A 56 6.13 -27.83 14.98
CA PRO A 56 7.31 -28.05 15.82
C PRO A 56 7.36 -29.44 16.48
N GLU A 57 6.21 -30.01 16.82
CA GLU A 57 6.07 -31.35 17.40
C GLU A 57 6.53 -32.48 16.45
N TYR A 58 6.62 -32.22 15.14
CA TYR A 58 7.11 -33.16 14.13
C TYR A 58 8.51 -32.80 13.58
N ALA A 59 9.12 -31.70 14.05
CA ALA A 59 10.39 -31.22 13.52
C ALA A 59 11.53 -32.26 13.64
N SER A 60 11.53 -33.06 14.71
CA SER A 60 12.52 -34.10 14.98
C SER A 60 12.49 -35.28 14.01
N TYR A 61 11.45 -35.41 13.18
CA TYR A 61 11.36 -36.42 12.13
C TYR A 61 11.97 -35.95 10.80
N GLY A 62 12.46 -34.71 10.75
CA GLY A 62 13.13 -34.15 9.58
C GLY A 62 14.48 -34.82 9.31
N THR A 63 14.76 -35.08 8.04
CA THR A 63 16.04 -35.61 7.55
C THR A 63 16.55 -34.73 6.40
N ASN A 64 17.84 -34.80 6.07
CA ASN A 64 18.43 -34.05 4.95
C ASN A 64 18.13 -32.53 4.93
N CYS A 65 18.12 -31.90 6.12
CA CYS A 65 17.80 -30.49 6.30
C CYS A 65 18.79 -29.54 5.59
N LYS A 66 18.27 -28.46 5.00
CA LYS A 66 19.02 -27.38 4.35
C LYS A 66 18.42 -26.03 4.73
N VAL A 67 19.24 -24.98 4.80
CA VAL A 67 18.76 -23.62 5.05
C VAL A 67 18.51 -22.92 3.71
N ILE A 68 17.28 -22.46 3.48
CA ILE A 68 16.84 -21.71 2.29
C ILE A 68 16.08 -20.48 2.78
N ASP A 69 16.50 -19.28 2.36
CA ASP A 69 15.91 -17.98 2.76
C ASP A 69 15.74 -17.79 4.28
N GLY A 70 16.69 -18.32 5.06
CA GLY A 70 16.70 -18.23 6.52
C GLY A 70 15.74 -19.20 7.22
N GLY A 71 15.00 -20.03 6.49
CA GLY A 71 14.23 -21.16 6.99
C GLY A 71 14.99 -22.47 6.86
N GLU A 72 14.92 -23.34 7.88
CA GLU A 72 15.40 -24.73 7.77
C GLU A 72 14.32 -25.59 7.10
N ILE A 73 14.71 -26.28 6.05
CA ILE A 73 13.84 -27.10 5.20
C ILE A 73 14.38 -28.51 5.21
N CYS A 74 13.57 -29.46 5.68
CA CYS A 74 13.93 -30.88 5.78
C CYS A 74 13.00 -31.77 4.95
N GLU A 75 13.46 -32.99 4.67
CA GLU A 75 12.64 -34.09 4.14
C GLU A 75 11.94 -34.81 5.29
N TYR A 76 10.65 -35.12 5.12
CA TYR A 76 9.84 -35.76 6.16
C TYR A 76 9.19 -37.05 5.67
N PRO A 77 8.92 -38.01 6.59
CA PRO A 77 8.12 -39.19 6.29
C PRO A 77 6.71 -38.83 5.78
N GLU A 78 6.16 -39.64 4.86
CA GLU A 78 4.87 -39.38 4.20
C GLU A 78 3.70 -39.14 5.19
N TRP A 79 3.70 -39.86 6.32
CA TRP A 79 2.65 -39.73 7.34
C TRP A 79 2.64 -38.35 8.01
N VAL A 80 3.77 -37.66 8.09
CA VAL A 80 3.87 -36.32 8.69
C VAL A 80 2.99 -35.37 7.90
N PHE A 81 3.00 -35.45 6.55
CA PHE A 81 2.24 -34.58 5.64
C PHE A 81 0.72 -34.58 5.87
N LYS A 82 0.16 -35.56 6.59
CA LYS A 82 -1.25 -35.52 7.02
C LYS A 82 -1.55 -34.40 8.02
N TYR A 83 -0.53 -33.87 8.68
CA TYR A 83 -0.61 -32.84 9.72
C TYR A 83 0.07 -31.52 9.31
N VAL A 84 0.55 -31.45 8.06
CA VAL A 84 1.32 -30.31 7.57
C VAL A 84 0.41 -29.45 6.70
N LYS A 85 0.59 -28.13 6.80
CA LYS A 85 -0.06 -27.21 5.88
C LYS A 85 0.42 -27.49 4.45
N PRO A 86 -0.45 -27.36 3.43
CA PRO A 86 -0.02 -27.45 2.05
C PRO A 86 1.09 -26.41 1.76
N PRO A 87 1.98 -26.65 0.80
CA PRO A 87 2.99 -25.68 0.40
C PRO A 87 2.38 -24.31 0.10
N LYS A 88 3.10 -23.23 0.40
CA LYS A 88 2.59 -21.86 0.19
C LYS A 88 2.21 -21.61 -1.26
N ILE A 89 2.95 -22.18 -2.22
CA ILE A 89 2.62 -22.10 -3.65
C ILE A 89 1.26 -22.74 -3.95
N GLN A 90 0.92 -23.86 -3.32
CA GLN A 90 -0.39 -24.49 -3.53
C GLN A 90 -1.51 -23.60 -2.98
N GLN A 91 -1.33 -23.04 -1.78
CA GLN A 91 -2.28 -22.07 -1.21
C GLN A 91 -2.43 -20.84 -2.10
N ALA A 92 -1.32 -20.33 -2.65
CA ALA A 92 -1.33 -19.20 -3.60
C ALA A 92 -2.16 -19.52 -4.83
N LEU A 93 -1.93 -20.69 -5.45
CA LEU A 93 -2.66 -21.12 -6.65
C LEU A 93 -4.14 -21.32 -6.37
N GLU A 94 -4.52 -21.88 -5.23
CA GLU A 94 -5.93 -22.04 -4.82
C GLU A 94 -6.62 -20.68 -4.61
N ALA A 95 -5.95 -19.74 -3.95
CA ALA A 95 -6.45 -18.38 -3.79
C ALA A 95 -6.54 -17.64 -5.14
N LEU A 96 -5.54 -17.80 -6.02
CA LEU A 96 -5.54 -17.21 -7.36
C LEU A 96 -6.66 -17.77 -8.24
N LYS A 97 -7.00 -19.06 -8.14
CA LYS A 97 -8.17 -19.62 -8.84
C LYS A 97 -9.45 -18.85 -8.48
N ARG A 98 -9.69 -18.65 -7.18
CA ARG A 98 -10.85 -17.89 -6.68
C ARG A 98 -10.83 -16.43 -7.13
N ILE A 99 -9.65 -15.80 -7.14
CA ILE A 99 -9.47 -14.42 -7.63
C ILE A 99 -9.82 -14.34 -9.13
N LEU A 100 -9.28 -15.23 -9.96
CA LEU A 100 -9.53 -15.22 -11.41
C LEU A 100 -10.98 -15.53 -11.76
N GLU A 101 -11.66 -16.38 -10.99
CA GLU A 101 -13.10 -16.65 -11.13
C GLU A 101 -13.96 -15.43 -10.73
N TYR A 102 -13.46 -14.59 -9.82
CA TYR A 102 -14.14 -13.39 -9.35
C TYR A 102 -13.96 -12.18 -10.29
N ILE A 103 -12.85 -12.08 -11.01
CA ILE A 103 -12.57 -10.95 -11.91
C ILE A 103 -13.55 -10.99 -13.10
N PRO A 104 -14.27 -9.88 -13.38
CA PRO A 104 -15.15 -9.80 -14.55
C PRO A 104 -14.41 -10.01 -15.88
N ALA A 105 -15.07 -10.68 -16.83
CA ALA A 105 -14.48 -11.10 -18.10
C ALA A 105 -14.04 -9.97 -19.05
N ASP A 106 -14.49 -8.74 -18.82
CA ASP A 106 -14.11 -7.53 -19.56
C ASP A 106 -12.86 -6.83 -18.98
N ASN A 107 -12.18 -7.46 -18.01
CA ASN A 107 -10.87 -7.05 -17.50
C ASN A 107 -9.77 -8.00 -17.99
N TYR A 108 -8.51 -7.58 -17.83
CA TYR A 108 -7.33 -8.31 -18.30
C TYR A 108 -6.43 -8.68 -17.13
N VAL A 109 -5.79 -9.84 -17.23
CA VAL A 109 -4.84 -10.34 -16.25
C VAL A 109 -3.51 -10.68 -16.91
N SER A 110 -2.43 -10.24 -16.29
CA SER A 110 -1.08 -10.75 -16.53
C SER A 110 -0.57 -11.45 -15.27
N ILE A 111 0.07 -12.61 -15.43
CA ILE A 111 0.67 -13.35 -14.33
C ILE A 111 2.13 -13.60 -14.69
N TYR A 112 3.02 -13.14 -13.83
CA TYR A 112 4.45 -13.41 -13.90
C TYR A 112 4.84 -14.26 -12.70
N THR A 113 5.63 -15.29 -12.95
CA THR A 113 6.33 -16.01 -11.89
C THR A 113 7.75 -15.48 -11.79
N PHE A 114 8.29 -15.35 -10.57
CA PHE A 114 9.68 -14.95 -10.38
C PHE A 114 10.42 -15.85 -9.38
N SER A 115 11.71 -16.02 -9.64
CA SER A 115 12.74 -16.61 -8.78
C SER A 115 14.08 -15.94 -9.16
N ASP A 116 15.06 -16.70 -9.63
CA ASP A 116 16.23 -16.24 -10.39
C ASP A 116 15.90 -15.57 -11.74
N ALA A 117 14.77 -15.90 -12.34
CA ALA A 117 14.29 -15.33 -13.60
C ALA A 117 12.81 -14.94 -13.51
N ILE A 118 12.41 -13.97 -14.33
CA ILE A 118 11.03 -13.52 -14.46
C ILE A 118 10.45 -14.20 -15.69
N LYS A 119 9.36 -14.95 -15.53
CA LYS A 119 8.72 -15.67 -16.63
C LYS A 119 7.24 -15.28 -16.71
N PRO A 120 6.76 -14.78 -17.86
CA PRO A 120 5.33 -14.59 -18.05
C PRO A 120 4.64 -15.95 -18.16
N LEU A 121 3.62 -16.16 -17.33
CA LEU A 121 2.70 -17.29 -17.46
C LEU A 121 1.59 -16.92 -18.46
N VAL A 122 1.04 -15.70 -18.32
CA VAL A 122 0.09 -15.07 -19.25
C VAL A 122 0.30 -13.57 -19.26
N ILE A 123 -0.01 -12.93 -20.39
CA ILE A 123 0.08 -11.47 -20.55
C ILE A 123 -1.24 -10.99 -21.15
N MET A 124 -1.82 -9.93 -20.55
CA MET A 124 -3.00 -9.21 -21.06
C MET A 124 -4.12 -10.15 -21.54
N SER A 125 -4.40 -11.19 -20.76
CA SER A 125 -5.32 -12.27 -21.13
C SER A 125 -6.63 -12.18 -20.36
N SER A 126 -7.68 -12.87 -20.83
CA SER A 126 -8.92 -12.99 -20.07
C SER A 126 -8.69 -13.75 -18.75
N PRO A 127 -9.49 -13.48 -17.69
CA PRO A 127 -9.37 -14.21 -16.43
C PRO A 127 -9.55 -15.73 -16.60
N SER A 128 -10.45 -16.15 -17.49
CA SER A 128 -10.69 -17.57 -17.80
C SER A 128 -9.49 -18.25 -18.45
N TYR A 129 -8.79 -17.56 -19.36
CA TYR A 129 -7.56 -18.10 -19.95
C TYR A 129 -6.45 -18.15 -18.91
N ALA A 130 -6.24 -17.08 -18.13
CA ALA A 130 -5.28 -17.05 -17.04
C ALA A 130 -5.48 -18.21 -16.04
N LEU A 131 -6.75 -18.52 -15.71
CA LEU A 131 -7.12 -19.64 -14.84
C LEU A 131 -6.64 -20.98 -15.40
N SER A 132 -6.81 -21.20 -16.71
CA SER A 132 -6.34 -22.43 -17.37
C SER A 132 -4.81 -22.61 -17.34
N GLN A 133 -4.07 -21.51 -17.21
CA GLN A 133 -2.61 -21.53 -17.22
C GLN A 133 -1.98 -21.72 -15.83
N LEU A 134 -2.75 -21.62 -14.73
CA LEU A 134 -2.21 -21.79 -13.38
C LEU A 134 -1.55 -23.17 -13.14
N ASN A 135 -1.98 -24.21 -13.86
CA ASN A 135 -1.37 -25.54 -13.78
C ASN A 135 0.04 -25.60 -14.41
N ASN A 136 0.43 -24.58 -15.18
CA ASN A 136 1.75 -24.49 -15.82
C ASN A 136 2.79 -23.77 -14.94
N VAL A 137 2.44 -23.38 -13.71
CA VAL A 137 3.40 -22.80 -12.76
C VAL A 137 4.44 -23.85 -12.38
N GLN A 138 5.70 -23.50 -12.57
CA GLN A 138 6.85 -24.38 -12.33
C GLN A 138 7.65 -23.90 -11.12
N ARG A 139 8.35 -24.85 -10.50
CA ARG A 139 9.30 -24.56 -9.43
C ARG A 139 10.46 -23.71 -9.96
N GLY A 140 10.72 -22.60 -9.28
CA GLY A 140 11.85 -21.71 -9.53
C GLY A 140 13.12 -22.16 -8.81
N ALA A 141 14.15 -21.33 -8.89
CA ALA A 141 15.42 -21.53 -8.19
C ALA A 141 15.35 -21.08 -6.71
N GLN A 142 16.49 -21.11 -6.01
CA GLN A 142 16.58 -20.65 -4.61
C GLN A 142 16.51 -19.13 -4.50
N GLU A 143 16.90 -18.41 -5.54
CA GLU A 143 16.98 -16.96 -5.54
C GLU A 143 15.60 -16.31 -5.67
N THR A 144 15.45 -15.13 -5.05
CA THR A 144 14.26 -14.29 -5.10
C THR A 144 14.63 -12.93 -5.70
N HIS A 145 14.62 -12.79 -7.03
CA HIS A 145 14.97 -11.54 -7.72
C HIS A 145 13.81 -10.53 -7.79
N LEU A 146 13.35 -10.05 -6.63
CA LEU A 146 12.17 -9.18 -6.51
C LEU A 146 12.37 -7.81 -7.18
N TYR A 147 13.53 -7.17 -7.03
CA TYR A 147 13.78 -5.85 -7.60
C TYR A 147 13.81 -5.89 -9.13
N ARG A 148 14.38 -6.94 -9.70
CA ARG A 148 14.33 -7.20 -11.15
C ARG A 148 12.91 -7.48 -11.61
N ALA A 149 12.15 -8.28 -10.86
CA ALA A 149 10.75 -8.58 -11.17
C ALA A 149 9.91 -7.31 -11.29
N LEU A 150 9.95 -6.43 -10.28
CA LEU A 150 9.23 -5.16 -10.29
C LEU A 150 9.63 -4.23 -11.45
N ASN A 151 10.88 -4.28 -11.90
CA ASN A 151 11.32 -3.42 -13.00
C ASN A 151 10.94 -3.97 -14.39
N LEU A 152 10.77 -5.29 -14.54
CA LEU A 152 10.54 -5.95 -15.84
C LEU A 152 9.07 -6.12 -16.22
N ILE A 153 8.16 -6.18 -15.25
CA ILE A 153 6.71 -6.31 -15.51
C ILE A 153 6.14 -5.11 -16.28
N ASN A 154 4.89 -5.16 -16.76
CA ASN A 154 4.30 -4.01 -17.43
C ASN A 154 3.71 -3.02 -16.42
N ASP A 155 3.25 -1.86 -16.91
CA ASP A 155 2.41 -1.00 -16.10
C ASP A 155 0.98 -1.57 -16.08
N ALA A 156 0.33 -1.54 -14.92
CA ALA A 156 -1.00 -2.09 -14.70
C ALA A 156 -1.79 -1.16 -13.78
N ASP A 157 -3.12 -1.29 -13.76
CA ASP A 157 -3.97 -0.50 -12.87
C ASP A 157 -3.90 -1.01 -11.42
N GLU A 158 -3.68 -2.33 -11.25
CA GLU A 158 -3.42 -2.99 -9.97
C GLU A 158 -2.27 -3.99 -10.14
N ILE A 159 -1.32 -3.99 -9.21
CA ILE A 159 -0.20 -4.92 -9.18
C ILE A 159 -0.19 -5.62 -7.83
N ILE A 160 -0.23 -6.94 -7.83
CA ILE A 160 -0.22 -7.77 -6.62
C ILE A 160 1.05 -8.58 -6.60
N VAL A 161 1.85 -8.41 -5.56
CA VAL A 161 3.14 -9.08 -5.38
C VAL A 161 3.01 -10.04 -4.20
N ILE A 162 3.17 -11.34 -4.44
CA ILE A 162 3.08 -12.38 -3.42
C ILE A 162 4.46 -12.98 -3.24
N THR A 163 5.00 -12.94 -2.03
CA THR A 163 6.33 -13.50 -1.71
C THR A 163 6.39 -13.97 -0.26
N ASP A 164 7.18 -15.01 0.00
CA ASP A 164 7.51 -15.48 1.35
C ASP A 164 8.99 -15.31 1.71
N GLY A 165 9.81 -14.86 0.76
CA GLY A 165 11.27 -14.81 0.86
C GLY A 165 11.85 -13.41 0.95
N THR A 166 13.14 -13.35 1.27
CA THR A 166 13.91 -12.10 1.26
C THR A 166 14.55 -11.92 -0.13
N PRO A 167 14.46 -10.73 -0.75
CA PRO A 167 15.10 -10.52 -2.06
C PRO A 167 16.60 -10.81 -2.03
N THR A 168 17.08 -11.58 -3.00
CA THR A 168 18.49 -11.95 -3.15
C THR A 168 19.22 -11.12 -4.21
N ASP A 169 18.48 -10.39 -5.04
CA ASP A 169 19.07 -9.44 -5.98
C ASP A 169 19.47 -8.14 -5.29
N SER A 170 20.45 -7.45 -5.89
CA SER A 170 20.90 -6.16 -5.38
C SER A 170 19.74 -5.16 -5.36
N PRO A 171 19.57 -4.36 -4.29
CA PRO A 171 18.55 -3.32 -4.26
C PRO A 171 18.69 -2.36 -5.43
N LEU A 172 17.59 -2.14 -6.16
CA LEU A 172 17.51 -1.20 -7.27
C LEU A 172 16.36 -0.22 -7.04
N TYR A 173 16.45 0.96 -7.65
CA TYR A 173 15.28 1.84 -7.75
C TYR A 173 14.20 1.13 -8.57
N VAL A 174 13.05 0.89 -7.95
CA VAL A 174 11.86 0.38 -8.64
C VAL A 174 11.21 1.51 -9.42
N LYS A 175 10.92 1.24 -10.70
CA LYS A 175 10.20 2.17 -11.56
C LYS A 175 8.85 2.60 -10.96
N LYS A 176 8.35 3.74 -11.39
CA LYS A 176 7.03 4.23 -10.99
C LYS A 176 5.94 3.51 -11.77
N PHE A 177 4.93 3.02 -11.06
CA PHE A 177 3.72 2.45 -11.64
C PHE A 177 2.61 3.50 -11.70
N SER A 178 1.71 3.40 -12.67
CA SER A 178 0.49 4.20 -12.73
C SER A 178 -0.68 3.59 -11.97
N GLY A 179 -0.63 2.30 -11.65
CA GLY A 179 -1.57 1.64 -10.75
C GLY A 179 -1.15 1.62 -9.29
N ARG A 180 -1.98 0.95 -8.50
CA ARG A 180 -1.70 0.66 -7.09
C ARG A 180 -0.91 -0.65 -6.98
N VAL A 181 0.09 -0.66 -6.10
CA VAL A 181 0.87 -1.87 -5.81
C VAL A 181 0.49 -2.43 -4.44
N ILE A 182 0.24 -3.73 -4.37
CA ILE A 182 -0.19 -4.45 -3.19
C ILE A 182 0.84 -5.55 -2.94
N PHE A 183 1.65 -5.39 -1.90
CA PHE A 183 2.60 -6.39 -1.45
C PHE A 183 1.93 -7.32 -0.43
N VAL A 184 2.07 -8.62 -0.62
CA VAL A 184 1.58 -9.66 0.28
C VAL A 184 2.79 -10.48 0.72
N GLY A 185 3.27 -10.19 1.93
CA GLY A 185 4.35 -10.93 2.58
C GLY A 185 3.78 -12.08 3.41
N VAL A 186 4.19 -13.31 3.08
CA VAL A 186 3.62 -14.53 3.66
C VAL A 186 4.56 -15.15 4.70
N GLY A 187 4.04 -15.43 5.88
CA GLY A 187 4.77 -16.10 6.95
C GLY A 187 5.90 -15.24 7.53
N ARG A 188 6.98 -15.90 7.98
CA ARG A 188 7.96 -15.28 8.88
C ARG A 188 9.28 -14.85 8.22
N TYR A 189 9.58 -15.37 7.03
CA TYR A 189 10.94 -15.34 6.46
C TYR A 189 11.19 -14.19 5.46
N TYR A 190 10.14 -13.54 4.94
CA TYR A 190 10.32 -12.34 4.14
C TYR A 190 10.85 -11.18 4.98
N ASN A 191 11.55 -10.25 4.33
CA ASN A 191 12.05 -9.04 4.96
C ASN A 191 11.01 -7.91 4.90
N GLU A 192 10.39 -7.62 6.05
CA GLU A 192 9.32 -6.63 6.14
C GLU A 192 9.76 -5.18 5.96
N ASN A 193 11.03 -4.88 6.24
CA ASN A 193 11.57 -3.54 6.06
C ASN A 193 11.76 -3.24 4.56
N ILE A 194 12.19 -4.25 3.78
CA ILE A 194 12.28 -4.15 2.32
C ILE A 194 10.88 -3.99 1.72
N LEU A 195 9.92 -4.85 2.06
CA LEU A 195 8.56 -4.73 1.50
C LEU A 195 7.87 -3.42 1.91
N LYS A 196 8.10 -2.93 3.13
CA LYS A 196 7.62 -1.60 3.54
C LYS A 196 8.25 -0.49 2.69
N ALA A 197 9.57 -0.51 2.51
CA ALA A 197 10.26 0.50 1.71
C ALA A 197 9.78 0.50 0.25
N LEU A 198 9.55 -0.69 -0.33
CA LEU A 198 8.96 -0.84 -1.67
C LEU A 198 7.52 -0.33 -1.73
N SER A 199 6.72 -0.60 -0.71
CA SER A 199 5.35 -0.05 -0.58
C SER A 199 5.38 1.47 -0.50
N ASP A 200 6.28 2.04 0.31
CA ASP A 200 6.46 3.47 0.44
C ASP A 200 6.87 4.13 -0.89
N GLN A 201 7.87 3.56 -1.58
CA GLN A 201 8.36 4.03 -2.87
C GLN A 201 7.30 4.00 -3.99
N THR A 202 6.43 2.98 -3.96
CA THR A 202 5.36 2.81 -4.98
C THR A 202 4.04 3.47 -4.57
N ASN A 203 3.98 4.09 -3.39
CA ASN A 203 2.74 4.48 -2.71
C ASN A 203 1.74 3.32 -2.54
N GLY A 204 2.23 2.09 -2.53
CA GLY A 204 1.48 0.87 -2.34
C GLY A 204 1.18 0.53 -0.88
N ILE A 205 0.64 -0.67 -0.69
CA ILE A 205 0.19 -1.21 0.59
C ILE A 205 0.91 -2.53 0.85
N LEU A 206 1.35 -2.75 2.09
CA LEU A 206 1.84 -4.04 2.57
C LEU A 206 0.75 -4.76 3.36
N HIS A 207 0.51 -6.00 3.01
CA HIS A 207 -0.24 -6.97 3.81
C HIS A 207 0.74 -8.02 4.33
N HIS A 208 0.83 -8.14 5.65
CA HIS A 208 1.39 -9.33 6.27
C HIS A 208 0.27 -10.36 6.45
N VAL A 209 0.53 -11.60 6.04
CA VAL A 209 -0.36 -12.74 6.29
C VAL A 209 0.42 -13.92 6.85
N ASP A 210 -0.19 -14.63 7.81
CA ASP A 210 0.38 -15.88 8.34
C ASP A 210 0.23 -17.03 7.33
N ASN A 211 -0.79 -16.98 6.47
CA ASN A 211 -1.08 -17.95 5.41
C ASN A 211 -1.88 -17.28 4.28
N LEU A 212 -2.03 -17.98 3.15
CA LEU A 212 -2.60 -17.39 1.94
C LEU A 212 -4.13 -17.54 1.81
N ASP A 213 -4.82 -18.07 2.82
CA ASP A 213 -6.29 -18.13 2.83
C ASP A 213 -6.91 -16.72 2.82
N GLU A 214 -6.17 -15.74 3.37
CA GLU A 214 -6.57 -14.33 3.40
C GLU A 214 -6.38 -13.61 2.07
N LEU A 215 -5.64 -14.18 1.11
CA LEU A 215 -5.30 -13.50 -0.15
C LEU A 215 -6.55 -13.12 -0.95
N PHE A 216 -7.57 -14.00 -1.00
CA PHE A 216 -8.84 -13.67 -1.66
C PHE A 216 -9.57 -12.50 -0.98
N LYS A 217 -9.53 -12.44 0.36
CA LYS A 217 -10.10 -11.33 1.12
C LYS A 217 -9.34 -10.03 0.84
N ILE A 218 -8.01 -10.07 0.87
CA ILE A 218 -7.15 -8.92 0.53
C ILE A 218 -7.48 -8.42 -0.87
N PHE A 219 -7.59 -9.34 -1.84
CA PHE A 219 -7.97 -8.99 -3.20
C PHE A 219 -9.33 -8.28 -3.27
N THR A 220 -10.38 -8.89 -2.70
CA THR A 220 -11.74 -8.31 -2.75
C THR A 220 -11.89 -7.04 -1.90
N GLU A 221 -11.01 -6.81 -0.93
CA GLU A 221 -10.90 -5.54 -0.19
C GLU A 221 -10.21 -4.45 -1.01
N SER A 222 -9.17 -4.80 -1.78
CA SER A 222 -8.34 -3.85 -2.51
C SER A 222 -8.78 -3.59 -3.95
N VAL A 223 -9.46 -4.55 -4.58
CA VAL A 223 -9.87 -4.52 -5.99
C VAL A 223 -11.39 -4.63 -6.08
N LYS A 224 -12.09 -3.51 -5.84
CA LYS A 224 -13.56 -3.47 -5.85
C LYS A 224 -14.12 -3.54 -7.27
N GLU A 225 -15.25 -4.25 -7.42
CA GLU A 225 -16.01 -4.28 -8.68
C GLU A 225 -16.54 -2.89 -9.08
N TYR A 226 -16.90 -2.05 -8.13
CA TYR A 226 -17.43 -0.71 -8.38
C TYR A 226 -16.40 0.35 -7.98
N ILE A 227 -16.08 1.24 -8.92
CA ILE A 227 -15.03 2.25 -8.80
C ILE A 227 -15.52 3.61 -9.26
N GLY A 228 -14.93 4.67 -8.72
CA GLY A 228 -15.24 6.04 -9.08
C GLY A 228 -14.44 6.57 -10.26
N ALA A 229 -13.16 6.18 -10.33
CA ALA A 229 -12.23 6.58 -11.38
C ALA A 229 -11.01 5.64 -11.44
N GLN A 230 -10.31 5.64 -12.57
CA GLN A 230 -9.03 4.95 -12.80
C GLN A 230 -7.92 5.96 -13.05
N LYS A 231 -6.66 5.53 -12.89
CA LYS A 231 -5.44 6.31 -13.20
C LYS A 231 -5.43 7.71 -12.55
N VAL A 232 -5.94 7.80 -11.33
CA VAL A 232 -6.06 9.04 -10.59
C VAL A 232 -4.69 9.53 -10.15
N LYS A 233 -4.30 10.71 -10.63
CA LYS A 233 -3.04 11.39 -10.28
C LYS A 233 -3.30 12.78 -9.75
N VAL A 234 -2.64 13.13 -8.65
CA VAL A 234 -2.76 14.44 -8.00
C VAL A 234 -1.43 15.17 -8.12
N PHE A 235 -1.45 16.33 -8.76
CA PHE A 235 -0.32 17.21 -8.92
C PHE A 235 -0.47 18.37 -7.95
N LEU A 236 0.58 18.65 -7.19
CA LEU A 236 0.62 19.75 -6.24
C LEU A 236 1.68 20.76 -6.68
N SER A 237 1.34 22.05 -6.68
CA SER A 237 2.28 23.13 -7.00
C SER A 237 2.15 24.28 -6.01
N SER A 238 3.28 24.81 -5.56
CA SER A 238 3.37 25.94 -4.63
C SER A 238 4.69 26.68 -4.87
N GLU A 239 4.72 27.96 -4.50
CA GLU A 239 5.98 28.73 -4.42
C GLU A 239 6.93 28.16 -3.36
N PHE A 240 6.40 27.46 -2.36
CA PHE A 240 7.16 26.86 -1.27
C PHE A 240 7.22 25.33 -1.40
N PRO A 241 8.22 24.67 -0.79
CA PRO A 241 8.30 23.21 -0.78
C PRO A 241 7.05 22.56 -0.16
N VAL A 242 6.41 21.68 -0.93
CA VAL A 242 5.27 20.88 -0.48
C VAL A 242 5.78 19.58 0.14
N ASN A 243 5.55 19.40 1.44
CA ASN A 243 5.99 18.21 2.17
C ASN A 243 4.80 17.27 2.38
N LEU A 244 4.81 16.12 1.71
CA LEU A 244 3.79 15.10 1.89
C LEU A 244 4.04 14.26 3.14
N ILE A 245 2.97 13.94 3.87
CA ILE A 245 3.01 13.16 5.10
C ILE A 245 2.69 11.69 4.80
N ASN A 246 1.57 11.44 4.12
CA ASN A 246 1.07 10.08 3.89
C ASN A 246 1.21 9.61 2.44
N TYR A 247 2.09 10.27 1.68
CA TYR A 247 2.56 9.90 0.33
C TYR A 247 4.02 10.36 0.18
N TYR A 248 4.78 9.78 -0.74
CA TYR A 248 6.23 10.07 -0.86
C TYR A 248 6.60 10.94 -2.07
N ASP A 249 5.72 11.03 -3.07
CA ASP A 249 6.06 11.64 -4.36
C ASP A 249 4.98 12.63 -4.82
N ASN A 250 5.43 13.61 -5.61
CA ASN A 250 4.60 14.48 -6.41
C ASN A 250 5.00 14.31 -7.89
N PRO A 251 4.09 13.92 -8.80
CA PRO A 251 2.67 13.68 -8.59
C PRO A 251 2.39 12.47 -7.70
N ILE A 252 1.32 12.58 -6.92
CA ILE A 252 0.80 11.49 -6.11
C ILE A 252 -0.01 10.59 -7.02
N ASN A 253 0.39 9.33 -7.13
CA ASN A 253 -0.38 8.34 -7.85
C ASN A 253 -1.32 7.59 -6.89
N LEU A 254 -2.62 7.67 -7.14
CA LEU A 254 -3.65 6.95 -6.38
C LEU A 254 -4.13 5.68 -7.09
N GLY A 255 -3.81 5.52 -8.39
CA GLY A 255 -4.27 4.40 -9.22
C GLY A 255 -5.79 4.41 -9.38
N THR A 256 -6.45 3.33 -8.98
CA THR A 256 -7.91 3.25 -8.95
C THR A 256 -8.48 3.93 -7.70
N LEU A 257 -9.61 4.62 -7.82
CA LEU A 257 -10.31 5.22 -6.68
C LEU A 257 -11.65 4.54 -6.46
N GLU A 258 -11.76 3.72 -5.41
CA GLU A 258 -13.01 3.03 -5.04
C GLU A 258 -13.82 3.79 -3.98
N GLY A 259 -13.17 4.66 -3.21
CA GLY A 259 -13.77 5.35 -2.08
C GLY A 259 -13.12 6.70 -1.80
N LEU A 260 -13.29 7.18 -0.57
CA LEU A 260 -12.69 8.42 -0.13
C LEU A 260 -11.19 8.21 0.16
N VAL A 261 -10.35 9.09 -0.40
CA VAL A 261 -8.92 9.16 -0.12
C VAL A 261 -8.57 10.50 0.52
N ARG A 262 -7.65 10.49 1.47
CA ARG A 262 -7.11 11.68 2.12
C ARG A 262 -5.63 11.82 1.84
N ILE A 263 -5.21 13.02 1.46
CA ILE A 263 -3.81 13.40 1.28
C ILE A 263 -3.50 14.47 2.31
N TYR A 264 -2.48 14.23 3.12
CA TYR A 264 -1.99 15.13 4.14
C TYR A 264 -0.60 15.63 3.77
N GLY A 265 -0.37 16.91 3.99
CA GLY A 265 0.94 17.51 3.82
C GLY A 265 1.06 18.80 4.60
N TYR A 266 2.23 19.42 4.49
CA TYR A 266 2.48 20.73 5.07
C TYR A 266 3.41 21.58 4.20
N ILE A 267 3.32 22.88 4.42
CA ILE A 267 4.19 23.92 3.85
C ILE A 267 4.66 24.79 5.01
N ASP A 268 5.97 25.00 5.12
CA ASP A 268 6.51 25.95 6.08
C ASP A 268 6.38 27.36 5.49
N LEU A 269 5.49 28.17 6.07
CA LEU A 269 5.10 29.47 5.56
C LEU A 269 5.95 30.60 6.15
N PRO A 270 6.42 31.57 5.33
CA PRO A 270 7.10 32.74 5.84
C PRO A 270 6.12 33.73 6.50
N PRO A 271 6.64 34.68 7.31
CA PRO A 271 5.83 35.74 7.91
C PRO A 271 5.06 36.54 6.87
N ASN A 272 3.84 36.94 7.22
CA ASN A 272 2.98 37.85 6.47
C ASN A 272 2.69 37.42 5.02
N PHE A 273 2.79 36.12 4.71
CA PHE A 273 2.47 35.62 3.37
C PHE A 273 0.99 35.89 3.00
N ASN A 274 0.76 36.35 1.78
CA ASN A 274 -0.58 36.64 1.26
C ASN A 274 -0.63 36.26 -0.21
N GLY A 275 -1.58 35.40 -0.58
CA GLY A 275 -1.78 34.99 -1.96
C GLY A 275 -2.11 33.52 -2.11
N LYS A 276 -1.86 32.99 -3.32
CA LYS A 276 -2.07 31.58 -3.65
C LYS A 276 -1.00 30.74 -2.98
N LEU A 277 -1.41 29.85 -2.09
CA LEU A 277 -0.52 28.96 -1.36
C LEU A 277 -0.29 27.64 -2.10
N LEU A 278 -1.34 27.02 -2.61
CA LEU A 278 -1.27 25.68 -3.20
C LEU A 278 -2.23 25.57 -4.38
N GLU A 279 -1.75 25.02 -5.48
CA GLU A 279 -2.54 24.59 -6.63
C GLU A 279 -2.58 23.07 -6.67
N ILE A 280 -3.78 22.52 -6.87
CA ILE A 280 -4.05 21.09 -6.85
C ILE A 280 -4.73 20.76 -8.17
N ARG A 281 -4.10 19.90 -8.96
CA ARG A 281 -4.66 19.37 -10.20
C ARG A 281 -4.86 17.88 -10.08
N VAL A 282 -6.08 17.40 -10.30
CA VAL A 282 -6.43 15.98 -10.26
C VAL A 282 -6.77 15.53 -11.68
N LYS A 283 -5.96 14.64 -12.25
CA LYS A 283 -6.22 13.98 -13.53
C LYS A 283 -6.69 12.57 -13.29
N TYR A 284 -7.73 12.13 -14.01
CA TYR A 284 -8.30 10.80 -13.83
C TYR A 284 -9.09 10.35 -15.05
N ASN A 285 -9.41 9.05 -15.10
CA ASN A 285 -10.23 8.46 -16.16
C ASN A 285 -11.56 7.96 -15.60
N ILE A 286 -12.67 8.24 -16.30
CA ILE A 286 -13.97 7.59 -16.11
C ILE A 286 -14.35 6.94 -17.43
N LEU A 287 -14.53 5.61 -17.44
CA LEU A 287 -14.96 4.86 -18.64
C LEU A 287 -14.13 5.23 -19.89
N ASN A 288 -12.80 5.28 -19.73
CA ASN A 288 -11.81 5.66 -20.76
C ASN A 288 -11.82 7.13 -21.22
N LYS A 289 -12.60 8.01 -20.59
CA LYS A 289 -12.53 9.45 -20.82
C LYS A 289 -11.64 10.10 -19.75
N GLU A 290 -10.63 10.84 -20.17
CA GLU A 290 -9.80 11.64 -19.29
C GLU A 290 -10.57 12.88 -18.84
N GLU A 291 -10.48 13.19 -17.55
CA GLU A 291 -11.11 14.31 -16.87
C GLU A 291 -10.07 14.99 -15.97
N GLU A 292 -10.26 16.28 -15.72
CA GLU A 292 -9.34 17.09 -14.92
C GLU A 292 -10.12 18.01 -13.98
N ILE A 293 -9.62 18.17 -12.75
CA ILE A 293 -10.15 19.10 -11.76
C ILE A 293 -9.01 19.93 -11.20
N ASP A 294 -9.11 21.25 -11.30
CA ASP A 294 -8.21 22.18 -10.65
C ASP A 294 -8.85 22.79 -9.39
N LYS A 295 -8.04 22.93 -8.35
CA LYS A 295 -8.38 23.62 -7.09
C LYS A 295 -7.21 24.49 -6.67
N GLU A 296 -7.52 25.58 -5.99
CA GLU A 296 -6.54 26.49 -5.45
C GLU A 296 -6.85 26.78 -3.98
N LEU A 297 -5.80 26.95 -3.20
CA LEU A 297 -5.84 27.32 -1.80
C LEU A 297 -5.16 28.66 -1.62
N TYR A 298 -5.85 29.59 -0.98
CA TYR A 298 -5.37 30.94 -0.70
C TYR A 298 -5.27 31.19 0.79
N ILE A 299 -4.35 32.07 1.17
CA ILE A 299 -4.20 32.56 2.54
C ILE A 299 -4.02 34.07 2.51
N THR A 300 -4.50 34.75 3.54
CA THR A 300 -4.40 36.22 3.67
C THR A 300 -3.71 36.59 4.97
N THR A 301 -3.23 37.81 5.15
CA THR A 301 -2.64 38.25 6.44
C THR A 301 -3.71 38.51 7.49
N ALA A 302 -3.45 38.11 8.74
CA ALA A 302 -4.24 38.51 9.90
C ALA A 302 -3.94 39.96 10.30
N ASN A 303 -4.95 40.65 10.82
CA ASN A 303 -4.80 42.04 11.28
C ASN A 303 -4.12 42.14 12.64
N ASN A 304 -4.27 41.11 13.48
CA ASN A 304 -3.70 41.01 14.82
C ASN A 304 -3.62 39.54 15.27
N LYS A 305 -3.02 39.31 16.44
CA LYS A 305 -2.82 37.96 17.00
C LYS A 305 -4.14 37.21 17.23
N ASP A 306 -5.18 37.89 17.69
CA ASP A 306 -6.47 37.26 17.98
C ASP A 306 -7.18 36.81 16.70
N ASP A 307 -7.10 37.61 15.64
CA ASP A 307 -7.58 37.26 14.30
C ASP A 307 -6.84 36.03 13.75
N PHE A 308 -5.52 35.97 13.92
CA PHE A 308 -4.75 34.78 13.56
C PHE A 308 -5.22 33.53 14.32
N ILE A 309 -5.30 33.59 15.65
CA ILE A 309 -5.66 32.44 16.50
C ILE A 309 -7.07 31.91 16.21
N LYS A 310 -8.05 32.79 15.98
CA LYS A 310 -9.44 32.40 15.66
C LYS A 310 -9.57 31.70 14.32
N ASN A 311 -8.59 31.87 13.43
CA ASN A 311 -8.58 31.29 12.09
C ASN A 311 -7.71 30.02 12.00
N ILE A 312 -7.35 29.43 13.14
CA ILE A 312 -6.66 28.14 13.22
C ILE A 312 -7.66 27.00 13.34
N ASP A 313 -7.59 26.06 12.41
CA ASP A 313 -8.31 24.79 12.46
C ASP A 313 -7.41 23.74 13.17
N GLN A 314 -7.72 23.50 14.44
CA GLN A 314 -6.98 22.56 15.29
C GLN A 314 -7.17 21.10 14.85
N ASP A 315 -8.28 20.76 14.21
CA ASP A 315 -8.55 19.38 13.78
C ASP A 315 -7.61 18.99 12.63
N ILE A 316 -7.36 19.90 11.69
CA ILE A 316 -6.42 19.67 10.59
C ILE A 316 -4.99 19.53 11.11
N ILE A 317 -4.61 20.35 12.11
CA ILE A 317 -3.30 20.25 12.76
C ILE A 317 -3.17 18.89 13.46
N ALA A 318 -4.16 18.53 14.27
CA ALA A 318 -4.17 17.28 15.03
C ALA A 318 -4.08 16.05 14.11
N GLU A 319 -4.89 15.99 13.05
CA GLU A 319 -4.81 14.92 12.04
C GLU A 319 -3.43 14.89 11.37
N GLY A 320 -2.94 16.05 10.91
CA GLY A 320 -1.63 16.15 10.26
C GLY A 320 -0.50 15.63 11.14
N ILE A 321 -0.51 15.99 12.43
CA ILE A 321 0.47 15.51 13.41
C ILE A 321 0.30 14.01 13.69
N TRP A 322 -0.93 13.50 13.77
CA TRP A 322 -1.18 12.07 13.98
C TRP A 322 -0.58 11.24 12.82
N TYR A 323 -0.84 11.63 11.57
CA TYR A 323 -0.28 10.95 10.39
C TYR A 323 1.23 11.14 10.28
N TYR A 324 1.77 12.29 10.70
CA TYR A 324 3.22 12.50 10.77
C TYR A 324 3.87 11.53 11.76
N ASN A 325 3.26 11.30 12.91
CA ASN A 325 3.75 10.32 13.88
C ASN A 325 3.59 8.88 13.35
N LEU A 326 2.46 8.55 12.70
CA LEU A 326 2.27 7.26 12.07
C LEU A 326 3.37 6.94 11.04
N ARG A 327 3.72 7.90 10.19
CA ARG A 327 4.77 7.74 9.17
C ARG A 327 6.13 7.41 9.80
N ASN A 328 6.43 8.03 10.94
CA ASN A 328 7.70 7.91 11.65
C ASN A 328 7.68 6.82 12.73
N LEU A 329 6.59 6.05 12.85
CA LEU A 329 6.45 4.98 13.82
C LEU A 329 7.41 3.84 13.45
N SER A 330 8.22 3.43 14.42
CA SER A 330 9.13 2.29 14.33
C SER A 330 9.16 1.57 15.67
N ILE A 331 9.79 0.40 15.71
CA ILE A 331 9.97 -0.36 16.97
C ILE A 331 10.75 0.48 18.00
N SER A 332 11.76 1.25 17.56
CA SER A 332 12.64 1.99 18.46
C SER A 332 11.95 3.15 19.17
N ASN A 333 10.86 3.70 18.61
CA ASN A 333 10.12 4.81 19.20
C ASN A 333 8.65 4.45 19.51
N PHE A 334 8.31 3.17 19.49
CA PHE A 334 6.93 2.68 19.48
C PHE A 334 6.10 3.23 20.65
N ASP A 335 6.53 2.97 21.89
CA ASP A 335 5.77 3.33 23.09
C ASP A 335 5.55 4.85 23.20
N GLN A 336 6.57 5.65 22.87
CA GLN A 336 6.45 7.11 22.89
C GLN A 336 5.50 7.62 21.79
N THR A 337 5.63 7.10 20.58
CA THR A 337 4.86 7.55 19.41
C THR A 337 3.40 7.15 19.54
N ILE A 338 3.11 5.92 19.98
CA ILE A 338 1.74 5.45 20.26
C ILE A 338 1.09 6.31 21.32
N LYS A 339 1.78 6.66 22.41
CA LYS A 339 1.23 7.55 23.45
C LYS A 339 0.86 8.92 22.90
N ILE A 340 1.71 9.50 22.04
CA ILE A 340 1.40 10.79 21.38
C ILE A 340 0.15 10.64 20.50
N MET A 341 0.08 9.59 19.70
CA MET A 341 -1.06 9.32 18.81
C MET A 341 -2.35 9.06 19.59
N GLN A 342 -2.29 8.36 20.73
CA GLN A 342 -3.43 8.13 21.62
C GLN A 342 -3.98 9.44 22.18
N ASN A 343 -3.12 10.31 22.71
CA ASN A 343 -3.53 11.62 23.23
C ASN A 343 -4.21 12.48 22.14
N ILE A 344 -3.70 12.43 20.90
CA ILE A 344 -4.32 13.13 19.76
C ILE A 344 -5.67 12.51 19.40
N ALA A 345 -5.76 11.17 19.33
CA ALA A 345 -7.00 10.48 18.99
C ALA A 345 -8.11 10.75 20.04
N GLU A 346 -7.76 10.74 21.33
CA GLU A 346 -8.67 11.03 22.44
C GLU A 346 -9.13 12.49 22.45
N SER A 347 -8.22 13.44 22.23
CA SER A 347 -8.57 14.87 22.20
C SER A 347 -9.45 15.24 21.00
N THR A 348 -9.22 14.62 19.84
CA THR A 348 -10.04 14.84 18.63
C THR A 348 -11.37 14.09 18.67
N ARG A 349 -11.50 13.06 19.52
CA ARG A 349 -12.69 12.16 19.62
C ARG A 349 -13.08 11.51 18.29
N LYS A 350 -12.11 11.33 17.38
CA LYS A 350 -12.33 10.71 16.07
C LYS A 350 -12.21 9.21 16.20
N MET A 351 -13.32 8.52 15.94
CA MET A 351 -13.45 7.07 16.14
C MET A 351 -12.48 6.27 15.27
N ASP A 352 -12.20 6.73 14.05
CA ASP A 352 -11.20 6.14 13.16
C ASP A 352 -9.79 6.25 13.75
N LEU A 353 -9.37 7.43 14.20
CA LEU A 353 -8.05 7.60 14.83
C LEU A 353 -7.90 6.77 16.11
N LEU A 354 -8.95 6.67 16.92
CA LEU A 354 -8.97 5.83 18.11
C LEU A 354 -8.77 4.34 17.77
N GLU A 355 -9.57 3.82 16.83
CA GLU A 355 -9.47 2.42 16.40
C GLU A 355 -8.13 2.11 15.72
N TYR A 356 -7.62 3.03 14.89
CA TYR A 356 -6.33 2.84 14.22
C TYR A 356 -5.19 2.82 15.24
N THR A 357 -5.22 3.72 16.22
CA THR A 357 -4.19 3.75 17.27
C THR A 357 -4.25 2.49 18.15
N ARG A 358 -5.45 1.96 18.43
CA ARG A 358 -5.62 0.70 19.15
C ARG A 358 -4.98 -0.47 18.40
N ARG A 359 -5.26 -0.62 17.11
CA ARG A 359 -4.68 -1.71 16.28
C ARG A 359 -3.17 -1.62 16.15
N LEU A 360 -2.62 -0.40 16.03
CA LEU A 360 -1.18 -0.19 16.03
C LEU A 360 -0.55 -0.62 17.36
N ALA A 361 -1.18 -0.27 18.49
CA ALA A 361 -0.74 -0.69 19.81
C ALA A 361 -0.74 -2.23 20.00
N GLU A 362 -1.68 -2.94 19.37
CA GLU A 362 -1.73 -4.41 19.36
C GLU A 362 -0.63 -5.07 18.53
N SER A 363 0.02 -4.31 17.65
CA SER A 363 1.15 -4.79 16.82
C SER A 363 2.51 -4.64 17.53
N LYS A 364 2.49 -4.41 18.85
CA LYS A 364 3.71 -4.33 19.66
C LYS A 364 4.48 -5.65 19.54
N ASP A 365 5.80 -5.54 19.36
CA ASP A 365 6.73 -6.66 19.19
C ASP A 365 6.57 -7.49 17.90
N ASP A 366 5.69 -7.09 16.97
CA ASP A 366 5.53 -7.71 15.65
C ASP A 366 5.74 -6.67 14.53
N THR A 367 6.98 -6.57 14.05
CA THR A 367 7.39 -5.64 12.98
C THR A 367 6.60 -5.85 11.69
N LYS A 368 6.24 -7.10 11.36
CA LYS A 368 5.54 -7.46 10.13
C LYS A 368 4.12 -6.91 10.16
N ARG A 369 3.40 -7.17 11.25
CA ARG A 369 2.06 -6.60 11.50
C ARG A 369 2.10 -5.09 11.60
N LEU A 370 3.09 -4.53 12.30
CA LEU A 370 3.26 -3.09 12.44
C LEU A 370 3.44 -2.41 11.08
N ASN A 371 4.37 -2.88 10.26
CA ASN A 371 4.63 -2.32 8.93
C ASN A 371 3.41 -2.46 8.00
N SER A 372 2.70 -3.58 8.08
CA SER A 372 1.44 -3.81 7.38
C SER A 372 0.37 -2.79 7.80
N GLU A 373 0.12 -2.61 9.09
CA GLU A 373 -0.86 -1.61 9.57
C GLU A 373 -0.44 -0.18 9.22
N VAL A 374 0.84 0.18 9.36
CA VAL A 374 1.33 1.53 9.01
C VAL A 374 1.03 1.88 7.56
N THR A 375 1.42 1.02 6.60
CA THR A 375 1.19 1.30 5.17
C THR A 375 -0.30 1.38 4.83
N ARG A 376 -1.12 0.46 5.36
CA ARG A 376 -2.57 0.46 5.18
C ARG A 376 -3.23 1.73 5.70
N ARG A 377 -2.86 2.20 6.90
CA ARG A 377 -3.44 3.41 7.49
C ARG A 377 -2.95 4.68 6.84
N LEU A 378 -1.73 4.72 6.32
CA LEU A 378 -1.26 5.90 5.58
C LEU A 378 -2.01 6.10 4.25
N ARG A 379 -2.45 5.02 3.61
CA ARG A 379 -3.07 5.06 2.27
C ARG A 379 -4.60 4.88 2.25
N GLY A 380 -5.19 4.35 3.31
CA GLY A 380 -6.61 4.02 3.43
C GLY A 380 -7.51 5.09 4.04
#